data_AF-A0A0Q4ZMJ1-F1
#
_entry.id   AF-A0A0Q4ZMJ1-F1
#
_cell.length_a   1.000
_cell.length_b   1.000
_cell.length_c   1.000
_cell.angle_alpha   90.00
_cell.angle_beta   90.00
_cell.angle_gamma   90.00
#
_symmetry.space_group_name_H-M   'P 1'
#
loop_
_entity.id
_entity.type
_entity.pdbx_description
1 polymer ?
#
loop_
_entity_poly.entity_id
_entity_poly.type
_entity_poly.pdbx_seq_one_letter_code
_entity_poly.pdbx_strand_id
1 'polypeptide(L)'
;MHLDDDAVRRIEDSIISAAIQPERWTDAVSLLVAATGARGAGALPLRGRVPGIPMSDSLEAVADGYFRGGWSERDYRTNGLPQLIRTGLFVDQDYATPDIMRTEPFYASYLRPHGFQWSAGLLVEVGGDAWVMMLQRTGDQGPYTPEEQQALKRMIAPLNRAAQLAHSMGEARLNGLADAFGAIRNPSLLLDRTGRVLRVSAAAERLLGRDLNIRAGELVVPADARATAAIRRHIAAAVWTDLKPDSPALAPVIVEREGCRPLILRAQPLRKTGLEYFDGCRAILTIVDLDARSPADPGLLKQLYGLTPKESELCNALLAGHGPQDCTDLLQMSMATVRSHLKRIFAKTGTSGQSELLLLLSQQARL
;
A
#
# COMPACT_ATOMS: atom_id res chain seq x y z
N MET A 1 17.84 -25.14 -22.69
CA MET A 1 17.80 -23.76 -22.18
C MET A 1 18.40 -22.82 -23.22
N HIS A 2 17.73 -21.72 -23.54
CA HIS A 2 18.12 -20.74 -24.56
C HIS A 2 18.33 -19.35 -23.94
N LEU A 3 19.34 -19.24 -23.07
CA LEU A 3 19.77 -17.99 -22.44
C LEU A 3 21.11 -17.54 -23.03
N ASP A 4 21.09 -17.17 -24.31
CA ASP A 4 22.19 -16.44 -24.94
C ASP A 4 22.14 -14.95 -24.58
N ASP A 5 23.18 -14.19 -24.94
CA ASP A 5 23.29 -12.77 -24.58
C ASP A 5 22.13 -11.92 -25.14
N ASP A 6 21.61 -12.29 -26.32
CA ASP A 6 20.46 -11.62 -26.94
C ASP A 6 19.14 -11.93 -26.22
N ALA A 7 18.95 -13.17 -25.75
CA ALA A 7 17.82 -13.54 -24.91
C ALA A 7 17.89 -12.81 -23.56
N VAL A 8 19.06 -12.76 -22.92
CA VAL A 8 19.24 -12.03 -21.66
C VAL A 8 18.89 -10.55 -21.82
N ARG A 9 19.37 -9.89 -22.88
CA ARG A 9 19.05 -8.49 -23.18
C ARG A 9 17.56 -8.27 -23.43
N ARG A 10 16.91 -9.12 -24.23
CA ARG A 10 15.47 -9.03 -24.50
C ARG A 10 14.64 -9.19 -23.24
N ILE A 11 15.03 -10.12 -22.37
CA ILE A 11 14.38 -10.31 -21.07
C ILE A 11 14.60 -9.07 -20.20
N GLU A 12 15.82 -8.55 -20.12
CA GLU A 12 16.11 -7.33 -19.38
C GLU A 12 15.26 -6.14 -19.86
N ASP A 13 15.22 -5.87 -21.16
CA ASP A 13 14.42 -4.80 -21.74
C ASP A 13 12.92 -4.99 -21.44
N SER A 14 12.43 -6.22 -21.51
CA SER A 14 11.04 -6.54 -21.19
C SER A 14 10.71 -6.30 -19.71
N ILE A 15 11.58 -6.74 -18.80
CA ILE A 15 11.42 -6.57 -17.35
C ILE A 15 11.55 -5.08 -16.97
N ILE A 16 12.48 -4.33 -17.58
CA ILE A 16 12.60 -2.88 -17.42
C ILE A 16 11.33 -2.17 -17.92
N SER A 17 10.84 -2.55 -19.11
CA SER A 17 9.62 -1.96 -19.63
C SER A 17 8.42 -2.27 -18.74
N ALA A 18 8.35 -3.47 -18.20
CA ALA A 18 7.30 -3.88 -17.27
C ALA A 18 7.42 -3.15 -15.91
N ALA A 19 8.63 -2.77 -15.47
CA ALA A 19 8.82 -1.93 -14.29
C ALA A 19 8.13 -0.56 -14.41
N ILE A 20 7.97 -0.06 -15.64
CA ILE A 20 7.27 1.20 -15.94
C ILE A 20 5.78 0.96 -16.23
N GLN A 21 5.46 -0.17 -16.88
CA GLN A 21 4.10 -0.56 -17.30
C GLN A 21 3.72 -1.89 -16.63
N PRO A 22 3.11 -1.86 -15.42
CA PRO A 22 2.83 -3.06 -14.61
C PRO A 22 2.04 -4.17 -15.31
N GLU A 23 1.23 -3.82 -16.31
CA GLU A 23 0.46 -4.74 -17.14
C GLU A 23 1.33 -5.67 -18.01
N ARG A 24 2.60 -5.31 -18.27
CA ARG A 24 3.52 -6.09 -19.12
C ARG A 24 4.29 -7.18 -18.37
N TRP A 25 4.02 -7.35 -17.08
CA TRP A 25 4.72 -8.35 -16.27
C TRP A 25 4.43 -9.78 -16.68
N THR A 26 3.21 -10.07 -17.10
CA THR A 26 2.85 -11.39 -17.62
C THR A 26 3.69 -11.73 -18.86
N ASP A 27 3.92 -10.76 -19.75
CA ASP A 27 4.76 -10.93 -20.94
C ASP A 27 6.24 -11.14 -20.57
N ALA A 28 6.76 -10.34 -19.63
CA ALA A 28 8.15 -10.43 -19.18
C ALA A 28 8.43 -11.79 -18.51
N VAL A 29 7.51 -12.26 -17.67
CA VAL A 29 7.59 -13.59 -17.05
C VAL A 29 7.46 -14.70 -18.11
N SER A 30 6.59 -14.53 -19.11
CA SER A 30 6.44 -15.49 -20.21
C SER A 30 7.70 -15.60 -21.06
N LEU A 31 8.39 -14.48 -21.33
CA LEU A 31 9.69 -14.47 -22.00
C LEU A 31 10.76 -15.20 -21.18
N LEU A 32 10.78 -15.00 -19.85
CA LEU A 32 11.67 -15.72 -18.95
C LEU A 32 11.39 -17.23 -18.98
N VAL A 33 10.12 -17.65 -18.94
CA VAL A 33 9.71 -19.06 -19.06
C VAL A 33 10.19 -19.64 -20.39
N ALA A 34 9.96 -18.95 -21.50
CA ALA A 34 10.37 -19.41 -22.83
C ALA A 34 11.90 -19.56 -22.96
N ALA A 35 12.67 -18.59 -22.49
CA ALA A 35 14.14 -18.63 -22.58
C ALA A 35 14.78 -19.67 -21.66
N THR A 36 14.25 -19.84 -20.45
CA THR A 36 14.74 -20.84 -19.50
C THR A 36 14.28 -22.26 -19.85
N GLY A 37 13.20 -22.38 -20.62
CA GLY A 37 12.49 -23.63 -20.84
C GLY A 37 11.74 -24.11 -19.59
N ALA A 38 11.56 -23.29 -18.57
CA ALA A 38 10.76 -23.65 -17.40
C ALA A 38 9.29 -23.92 -17.81
N ARG A 39 8.55 -24.67 -17.00
CA ARG A 39 7.11 -24.86 -17.17
C ARG A 39 6.31 -23.66 -16.67
N GLY A 40 6.83 -22.95 -15.68
CA GLY A 40 6.21 -21.74 -15.16
C GLY A 40 7.19 -20.92 -14.34
N ALA A 41 6.88 -19.64 -14.14
CA ALA A 41 7.68 -18.75 -13.33
C ALA A 41 6.81 -17.76 -12.57
N GLY A 42 7.30 -17.27 -11.44
CA GLY A 42 6.61 -16.25 -10.66
C GLY A 42 7.49 -15.70 -9.54
N ALA A 43 7.26 -14.45 -9.18
CA ALA A 43 7.92 -13.86 -8.03
C ALA A 43 7.22 -14.29 -6.73
N LEU A 44 7.97 -14.41 -5.63
CA LEU A 44 7.44 -14.65 -4.29
C LEU A 44 8.25 -13.81 -3.28
N PRO A 45 7.61 -13.10 -2.34
CA PRO A 45 8.35 -12.44 -1.27
C PRO A 45 8.91 -13.50 -0.30
N LEU A 46 10.11 -13.28 0.25
CA LEU A 46 10.66 -14.18 1.27
C LEU A 46 9.93 -14.13 2.61
N ARG A 47 9.19 -13.04 2.86
CA ARG A 47 8.44 -12.85 4.10
C ARG A 47 7.02 -12.44 3.75
N GLY A 48 6.04 -12.99 4.45
CA GLY A 48 4.63 -12.66 4.27
C GLY A 48 4.05 -13.12 2.92
N ARG A 49 2.87 -12.62 2.58
CA ARG A 49 2.15 -12.91 1.35
C ARG A 49 2.04 -11.64 0.49
N VAL A 50 1.82 -11.79 -0.81
CA VAL A 50 1.38 -10.69 -1.68
C VAL A 50 0.35 -11.28 -2.64
N PRO A 51 -0.90 -10.78 -2.69
CA PRO A 51 -1.84 -11.12 -3.78
C PRO A 51 -1.34 -10.57 -5.12
N GLY A 52 -1.76 -11.15 -6.24
CA GLY A 52 -1.53 -10.58 -7.58
C GLY A 52 -0.07 -10.49 -8.05
N ILE A 53 0.82 -11.32 -7.51
CA ILE A 53 2.24 -11.32 -7.91
C ILE A 53 2.37 -11.70 -9.39
N PRO A 54 3.26 -11.05 -10.16
CA PRO A 54 3.61 -11.51 -11.49
C PRO A 54 3.95 -12.99 -11.53
N MET A 55 3.21 -13.72 -12.36
CA MET A 55 3.44 -15.13 -12.63
C MET A 55 2.99 -15.46 -14.06
N SER A 56 3.49 -16.57 -14.59
CA SER A 56 2.98 -17.16 -15.82
C SER A 56 1.63 -17.84 -15.59
N ASP A 57 0.77 -17.89 -16.60
CA ASP A 57 -0.55 -18.53 -16.56
C ASP A 57 -0.52 -19.97 -16.01
N SER A 58 0.57 -20.71 -16.29
CA SER A 58 0.76 -22.08 -15.80
C SER A 58 0.87 -22.20 -14.27
N LEU A 59 1.09 -21.11 -13.54
CA LEU A 59 1.16 -21.06 -12.08
C LEU A 59 -0.09 -20.47 -11.42
N GLU A 60 -1.05 -19.93 -12.17
CA GLU A 60 -2.22 -19.25 -11.60
C GLU A 60 -3.02 -20.19 -10.66
N ALA A 61 -3.35 -21.40 -11.14
CA ALA A 61 -4.04 -22.42 -10.35
C ALA A 61 -3.25 -22.88 -9.12
N VAL A 62 -1.91 -22.88 -9.20
CA VAL A 62 -1.02 -23.26 -8.10
C VAL A 62 -1.00 -22.15 -7.05
N ALA A 63 -0.77 -20.91 -7.46
CA ALA A 63 -0.63 -19.76 -6.58
C ALA A 63 -1.88 -19.50 -5.72
N ASP A 64 -3.05 -19.75 -6.28
CA ASP A 64 -4.32 -19.55 -5.58
C ASP A 64 -4.51 -20.56 -4.42
N GLY A 65 -4.07 -21.81 -4.64
CA GLY A 65 -4.02 -22.85 -3.60
C GLY A 65 -2.88 -22.66 -2.58
N TYR A 66 -1.79 -22.02 -2.98
CA TYR A 66 -0.56 -21.86 -2.18
C TYR A 66 -0.84 -21.19 -0.82
N PHE A 67 -1.45 -20.01 -0.87
CA PHE A 67 -1.70 -19.22 0.33
C PHE A 67 -2.95 -19.68 1.07
N ARG A 68 -4.02 -20.03 0.35
CA ARG A 68 -5.27 -20.48 1.01
C ARG A 68 -5.12 -21.82 1.72
N GLY A 69 -4.28 -22.72 1.18
CA GLY A 69 -3.99 -24.02 1.79
C GLY A 69 -2.93 -23.96 2.90
N GLY A 70 -2.40 -22.77 3.23
CA GLY A 70 -1.30 -22.63 4.20
C GLY A 70 -0.01 -23.35 3.76
N TRP A 71 0.19 -23.52 2.45
CA TRP A 71 1.41 -24.12 1.90
C TRP A 71 2.59 -23.17 1.98
N SER A 72 2.36 -21.86 2.00
CA SER A 72 3.42 -20.86 2.20
C SER A 72 4.15 -20.96 3.53
N GLU A 73 3.47 -21.47 4.56
CA GLU A 73 4.05 -21.69 5.90
C GLU A 73 4.78 -23.04 6.00
N ARG A 74 4.56 -23.92 5.02
CA ARG A 74 5.06 -25.30 4.98
C ARG A 74 5.83 -25.58 3.69
N ASP A 75 6.32 -24.52 3.03
CA ASP A 75 7.04 -24.65 1.77
C ASP A 75 8.42 -25.25 2.05
N TYR A 76 8.63 -26.51 1.64
CA TYR A 76 9.88 -27.21 1.87
C TYR A 76 11.08 -26.52 1.20
N ARG A 77 10.85 -25.72 0.16
CA ARG A 77 11.90 -24.97 -0.54
C ARG A 77 12.52 -23.87 0.33
N THR A 78 11.92 -23.57 1.48
CA THR A 78 12.53 -22.70 2.51
C THR A 78 13.88 -23.25 3.00
N ASN A 79 14.12 -24.56 2.90
CA ASN A 79 15.43 -25.17 3.17
C ASN A 79 16.54 -24.70 2.21
N GLY A 80 16.19 -24.20 1.02
CA GLY A 80 17.12 -23.62 0.06
C GLY A 80 17.51 -22.17 0.34
N LEU A 81 16.83 -21.47 1.26
CA LEU A 81 17.05 -20.04 1.51
C LEU A 81 18.48 -19.69 1.97
N PRO A 82 19.17 -20.47 2.81
CA PRO A 82 20.55 -20.17 3.16
C PRO A 82 21.47 -20.14 1.94
N GLN A 83 21.28 -21.04 0.97
CA GLN A 83 22.04 -21.08 -0.28
C GLN A 83 21.67 -19.93 -1.20
N LEU A 84 20.38 -19.59 -1.28
CA LEU A 84 19.87 -18.44 -2.01
C LEU A 84 20.51 -17.14 -1.54
N ILE A 85 20.49 -16.88 -0.23
CA ILE A 85 21.05 -15.66 0.37
C ILE A 85 22.56 -15.59 0.14
N ARG A 86 23.25 -16.73 0.18
CA ARG A 86 24.70 -16.80 -0.02
C ARG A 86 25.13 -16.60 -1.47
N THR A 87 24.37 -17.12 -2.44
CA THR A 87 24.84 -17.25 -3.83
C THR A 87 23.93 -16.61 -4.88
N GLY A 88 22.76 -16.12 -4.48
CA GLY A 88 21.73 -15.57 -5.34
C GLY A 88 20.91 -16.61 -6.11
N LEU A 89 21.21 -17.91 -5.96
CA LEU A 89 20.50 -19.03 -6.58
C LEU A 89 20.29 -20.15 -5.56
N PHE A 90 19.11 -20.78 -5.57
CA PHE A 90 18.97 -22.14 -5.08
C PHE A 90 18.38 -23.03 -6.18
N VAL A 91 18.64 -24.34 -6.09
CA VAL A 91 17.96 -25.37 -6.86
C VAL A 91 17.54 -26.51 -5.93
N ASP A 92 16.41 -27.15 -6.21
CA ASP A 92 15.85 -28.15 -5.27
C ASP A 92 16.81 -29.31 -4.98
N GLN A 93 17.57 -29.77 -5.96
CA GLN A 93 18.47 -30.92 -5.81
C GLN A 93 19.61 -30.70 -4.80
N ASP A 94 19.84 -29.47 -4.33
CA ASP A 94 20.84 -29.16 -3.32
C ASP A 94 20.36 -29.51 -1.89
N TYR A 95 19.06 -29.64 -1.66
CA TYR A 95 18.48 -29.88 -0.32
C TYR A 95 17.31 -30.87 -0.29
N ALA A 96 16.75 -31.24 -1.45
CA ALA A 96 15.67 -32.22 -1.57
C ALA A 96 16.11 -33.39 -2.48
N THR A 97 16.31 -34.56 -1.88
CA THR A 97 16.56 -35.79 -2.64
C THR A 97 15.29 -36.28 -3.34
N PRO A 98 15.39 -37.14 -4.36
CA PRO A 98 14.20 -37.72 -5.01
C PRO A 98 13.24 -38.43 -4.05
N ASP A 99 13.75 -39.05 -2.97
CA ASP A 99 12.91 -39.66 -1.94
C ASP A 99 12.17 -38.64 -1.08
N ILE A 100 12.82 -37.52 -0.74
CA ILE A 100 12.17 -36.39 -0.07
C ILE A 100 11.06 -35.86 -0.98
N MET A 101 11.34 -35.58 -2.26
CA MET A 101 10.32 -35.08 -3.19
C MET A 101 9.13 -36.03 -3.37
N ARG A 102 9.34 -37.34 -3.25
CA ARG A 102 8.28 -38.35 -3.38
C ARG A 102 7.38 -38.41 -2.16
N THR A 103 7.86 -38.04 -0.97
CA THR A 103 7.20 -38.31 0.31
C THR A 103 6.80 -37.06 1.09
N GLU A 104 7.55 -35.98 0.92
CA GLU A 104 7.32 -34.72 1.61
C GLU A 104 6.02 -34.06 1.08
N PRO A 105 5.10 -33.63 1.96
CA PRO A 105 3.79 -33.12 1.57
C PRO A 105 3.77 -31.99 0.55
N PHE A 106 4.68 -31.02 0.65
CA PHE A 106 4.74 -29.88 -0.27
C PHE A 106 5.06 -30.34 -1.70
N TYR A 107 5.99 -31.27 -1.90
CA TYR A 107 6.21 -31.86 -3.23
C TYR A 107 5.11 -32.84 -3.64
N ALA A 108 4.84 -33.84 -2.78
CA ALA A 108 4.03 -35.00 -3.15
C ALA A 108 2.54 -34.70 -3.25
N SER A 109 2.00 -33.90 -2.34
CA SER A 109 0.56 -33.62 -2.23
C SER A 109 0.18 -32.27 -2.84
N TYR A 110 1.12 -31.34 -3.00
CA TYR A 110 0.83 -30.02 -3.52
C TYR A 110 1.43 -29.76 -4.91
N LEU A 111 2.74 -29.83 -5.12
CA LEU A 111 3.33 -29.54 -6.44
C LEU A 111 3.04 -30.61 -7.50
N ARG A 112 3.15 -31.90 -7.13
CA ARG A 112 3.04 -33.03 -8.07
C ARG A 112 1.67 -33.14 -8.76
N PRO A 113 0.52 -32.95 -8.09
CA PRO A 113 -0.79 -32.91 -8.76
C PRO A 113 -0.91 -31.83 -9.85
N HIS A 114 -0.11 -30.77 -9.75
CA HIS A 114 -0.04 -29.70 -10.75
C HIS A 114 1.07 -29.94 -11.81
N GLY A 115 1.75 -31.10 -11.76
CA GLY A 115 2.79 -31.50 -12.70
C GLY A 115 4.17 -30.89 -12.41
N PHE A 116 4.37 -30.26 -11.26
CA PHE A 116 5.65 -29.65 -10.86
C PHE A 116 6.46 -30.58 -9.96
N GLN A 117 7.78 -30.54 -10.09
CA GLN A 117 8.68 -31.34 -9.27
C GLN A 117 10.00 -30.65 -8.96
N TRP A 118 10.59 -29.94 -9.93
CA TRP A 118 11.89 -29.29 -9.79
C TRP A 118 11.75 -27.78 -9.88
N SER A 119 12.60 -27.04 -9.17
CA SER A 119 12.59 -25.59 -9.19
C SER A 119 13.96 -24.98 -8.96
N ALA A 120 14.12 -23.76 -9.49
CA ALA A 120 15.22 -22.87 -9.19
C ALA A 120 14.64 -21.56 -8.65
N GLY A 121 15.30 -20.96 -7.67
CA GLY A 121 14.95 -19.65 -7.14
C GLY A 121 16.08 -18.66 -7.34
N LEU A 122 15.80 -17.50 -7.93
CA LEU A 122 16.75 -16.41 -8.10
C LEU A 122 16.43 -15.29 -7.13
N LEU A 123 17.45 -14.82 -6.40
CA LEU A 123 17.29 -13.73 -5.44
C LEU A 123 17.11 -12.39 -6.16
N VAL A 124 16.07 -11.67 -5.77
CA VAL A 124 15.78 -10.31 -6.24
C VAL A 124 15.60 -9.42 -5.02
N GLU A 125 16.48 -8.45 -4.84
CA GLU A 125 16.43 -7.47 -3.75
C GLU A 125 15.77 -6.19 -4.25
N VAL A 126 14.79 -5.70 -3.51
CA VAL A 126 13.94 -4.56 -3.87
C VAL A 126 13.70 -3.72 -2.63
N GLY A 127 14.25 -2.50 -2.54
CA GLY A 127 13.89 -1.56 -1.47
C GLY A 127 14.14 -2.08 -0.04
N GLY A 128 15.16 -2.91 0.16
CA GLY A 128 15.45 -3.55 1.45
C GLY A 128 14.63 -4.81 1.75
N ASP A 129 13.72 -5.20 0.84
CA ASP A 129 13.00 -6.48 0.85
C ASP A 129 13.67 -7.48 -0.10
N ALA A 130 13.51 -8.77 0.22
CA ALA A 130 14.03 -9.87 -0.58
C ALA A 130 12.89 -10.71 -1.17
N TRP A 131 12.99 -10.95 -2.47
CA TRP A 131 12.06 -11.71 -3.29
C TRP A 131 12.80 -12.84 -3.98
N VAL A 132 12.03 -13.84 -4.41
CA VAL A 132 12.53 -14.97 -5.18
C VAL A 132 11.77 -15.03 -6.49
N MET A 133 12.48 -14.94 -7.60
CA MET A 133 11.94 -15.34 -8.89
C MET A 133 12.06 -16.86 -9.00
N MET A 134 10.92 -17.54 -8.85
CA MET A 134 10.83 -18.99 -8.94
C MET A 134 10.67 -19.43 -10.39
N LEU A 135 11.43 -20.45 -10.79
CA LEU A 135 11.38 -21.12 -12.09
C LEU A 135 11.03 -22.59 -11.87
N GLN A 136 9.82 -22.99 -12.23
CA GLN A 136 9.24 -24.31 -11.96
C GLN A 136 9.39 -25.23 -13.19
N ARG A 137 9.72 -26.50 -12.94
CA ARG A 137 9.89 -27.57 -13.94
C ARG A 137 9.06 -28.79 -13.59
N THR A 138 8.69 -29.55 -14.61
CA THR A 138 8.04 -30.85 -14.44
C THR A 138 9.05 -31.94 -14.09
N GLY A 139 8.56 -33.12 -13.70
CA GLY A 139 9.40 -34.29 -13.48
C GLY A 139 10.19 -34.71 -14.72
N ASP A 140 9.56 -34.65 -15.90
CA ASP A 140 10.16 -35.06 -17.18
C ASP A 140 11.30 -34.13 -17.62
N GLN A 141 11.29 -32.87 -17.18
CA GLN A 141 12.36 -31.91 -17.47
C GLN A 141 13.62 -32.14 -16.62
N GLY A 142 13.49 -32.85 -15.50
CA GLY A 142 14.59 -33.11 -14.57
C GLY A 142 15.12 -31.88 -13.81
N PRO A 143 16.14 -32.10 -12.95
CA PRO A 143 16.80 -31.03 -12.20
C PRO A 143 17.59 -30.09 -13.12
N TYR A 144 17.95 -28.91 -12.62
CA TYR A 144 18.79 -27.95 -13.36
C TYR A 144 20.27 -28.38 -13.39
N THR A 145 20.84 -28.55 -14.58
CA THR A 145 22.27 -28.94 -14.71
C THR A 145 23.20 -27.80 -14.25
N PRO A 146 24.49 -28.08 -13.94
CA PRO A 146 25.45 -27.04 -13.57
C PRO A 146 25.58 -25.92 -14.62
N GLU A 147 25.54 -26.25 -15.91
CA GLU A 147 25.58 -25.28 -17.02
C GLU A 147 24.34 -24.38 -17.03
N GLU A 148 23.16 -24.98 -16.81
CA GLU A 148 21.90 -24.25 -16.70
C GLU A 148 21.89 -23.32 -15.48
N GLN A 149 22.38 -23.78 -14.33
CA GLN A 149 22.53 -22.95 -13.13
C GLN A 149 23.44 -21.75 -13.38
N GLN A 150 24.55 -21.94 -14.09
CA GLN A 150 25.46 -20.84 -14.44
C GLN A 150 24.81 -19.86 -15.43
N ALA A 151 23.94 -20.32 -16.33
CA ALA A 151 23.15 -19.44 -17.20
C ALA A 151 22.11 -18.65 -16.40
N LEU A 152 21.37 -19.31 -15.49
CA LEU A 152 20.38 -18.66 -14.62
C LEU A 152 20.99 -17.56 -13.75
N LYS A 153 22.20 -17.76 -13.20
CA LYS A 153 22.90 -16.75 -12.41
C LYS A 153 23.13 -15.43 -13.16
N ARG A 154 23.24 -15.47 -14.50
CA ARG A 154 23.40 -14.26 -15.32
C ARG A 154 22.16 -13.36 -15.29
N MET A 155 20.99 -13.92 -14.97
CA MET A 155 19.73 -13.18 -14.86
C MET A 155 19.58 -12.39 -13.56
N ILE A 156 20.37 -12.70 -12.52
CA ILE A 156 20.25 -12.07 -11.21
C ILE A 156 20.48 -10.56 -11.32
N ALA A 157 21.54 -10.11 -11.99
CA ALA A 157 21.85 -8.68 -12.11
C ALA A 157 20.78 -7.91 -12.91
N PRO A 158 20.34 -8.36 -14.11
CA PRO A 158 19.19 -7.77 -14.81
C PRO A 158 17.91 -7.69 -13.97
N LEU A 159 17.55 -8.77 -13.27
CA LEU A 159 16.37 -8.81 -12.40
C LEU A 159 16.45 -7.75 -11.29
N ASN A 160 17.61 -7.64 -10.63
CA ASN A 160 17.84 -6.65 -9.58
C ASN A 160 17.80 -5.20 -10.11
N ARG A 161 18.36 -4.92 -11.30
CA ARG A 161 18.28 -3.58 -11.91
C ARG A 161 16.84 -3.17 -12.19
N ALA A 162 16.05 -4.07 -12.77
CA ALA A 162 14.66 -3.78 -13.08
C ALA A 162 13.81 -3.66 -11.80
N ALA A 163 14.05 -4.49 -10.80
CA ALA A 163 13.47 -4.37 -9.46
C ALA A 163 13.77 -3.01 -8.82
N GLN A 164 15.02 -2.56 -8.86
CA GLN A 164 15.42 -1.25 -8.33
C GLN A 164 14.74 -0.09 -9.08
N LEU A 165 14.62 -0.20 -10.40
CA LEU A 165 13.88 0.79 -11.20
C LEU A 165 12.40 0.82 -10.82
N ALA A 166 11.74 -0.35 -10.75
CA ALA A 166 10.36 -0.47 -10.33
C ALA A 166 10.13 0.13 -8.94
N HIS A 167 11.04 -0.14 -8.00
CA HIS A 167 11.01 0.44 -6.67
C HIS A 167 11.13 1.97 -6.71
N SER A 168 12.07 2.50 -7.51
CA SER A 168 12.27 3.96 -7.64
C SER A 168 11.05 4.66 -8.25
N MET A 169 10.43 4.05 -9.26
CA MET A 169 9.15 4.52 -9.82
C MET A 169 8.02 4.45 -8.78
N GLY A 170 7.98 3.38 -8.00
CA GLY A 170 7.07 3.19 -6.87
C GLY A 170 7.19 4.30 -5.83
N GLU A 171 8.42 4.60 -5.37
CA GLU A 171 8.71 5.67 -4.42
C GLU A 171 8.23 7.04 -4.93
N ALA A 172 8.48 7.35 -6.21
CA ALA A 172 8.00 8.58 -6.82
C ALA A 172 6.46 8.67 -6.81
N ARG A 173 5.77 7.56 -7.12
CA ARG A 173 4.31 7.47 -7.06
C ARG A 173 3.78 7.62 -5.64
N LEU A 174 4.43 7.01 -4.65
CA LEU A 174 4.03 7.13 -3.24
C LEU A 174 4.17 8.54 -2.71
N ASN A 175 5.25 9.24 -3.09
CA ASN A 175 5.40 10.66 -2.76
C ASN A 175 4.28 11.48 -3.41
N GLY A 176 3.99 11.26 -4.70
CA GLY A 176 2.88 11.93 -5.38
C GLY A 176 1.51 11.66 -4.75
N LEU A 177 1.25 10.44 -4.27
CA LEU A 177 0.04 10.11 -3.52
C LEU A 177 -0.01 10.85 -2.18
N ALA A 178 1.07 10.83 -1.40
CA ALA A 178 1.15 11.55 -0.13
C ALA A 178 0.94 13.06 -0.30
N ASP A 179 1.53 13.65 -1.34
CA ASP A 179 1.36 15.05 -1.72
C ASP A 179 -0.09 15.37 -2.11
N ALA A 180 -0.71 14.50 -2.93
CA ALA A 180 -2.12 14.66 -3.32
C ALA A 180 -3.05 14.62 -2.09
N PHE A 181 -2.85 13.69 -1.15
CA PHE A 181 -3.61 13.66 0.10
C PHE A 181 -3.34 14.88 0.99
N GLY A 182 -2.09 15.38 0.98
CA GLY A 182 -1.73 16.64 1.62
C GLY A 182 -2.49 17.84 1.05
N ALA A 183 -2.59 17.92 -0.29
CA ALA A 183 -3.29 18.99 -0.99
C ALA A 183 -4.78 19.04 -0.65
N ILE A 184 -5.46 17.89 -0.58
CA ILE A 184 -6.87 17.81 -0.16
C ILE A 184 -7.05 17.81 1.37
N ARG A 185 -5.99 18.12 2.13
CA ARG A 185 -5.97 18.20 3.61
C ARG A 185 -6.52 16.96 4.31
N ASN A 186 -6.42 15.79 3.67
CA ASN A 186 -6.93 14.54 4.22
C ASN A 186 -5.83 13.85 5.04
N PRO A 187 -5.96 13.74 6.37
CA PRO A 187 -4.99 13.05 7.20
C PRO A 187 -4.93 11.57 6.81
N SER A 188 -3.78 11.13 6.29
CA SER A 188 -3.61 9.75 5.86
C SER A 188 -2.19 9.23 6.05
N LEU A 189 -2.09 7.92 6.23
CA LEU A 189 -0.85 7.16 6.28
C LEU A 189 -0.84 6.14 5.14
N LEU A 190 0.28 6.05 4.43
CA LEU A 190 0.53 4.97 3.49
C LEU A 190 1.23 3.83 4.25
N LEU A 191 0.71 2.62 4.15
CA LEU A 191 1.14 1.47 4.94
C LEU A 191 1.77 0.39 4.06
N ASP A 192 2.81 -0.26 4.54
CA ASP A 192 3.46 -1.38 3.87
C ASP A 192 2.70 -2.72 4.08
N ARG A 193 3.25 -3.78 3.50
CA ARG A 193 2.74 -5.16 3.64
C ARG A 193 2.76 -5.73 5.05
N THR A 194 3.50 -5.13 5.97
CA THR A 194 3.52 -5.51 7.39
C THR A 194 2.65 -4.61 8.25
N GLY A 195 2.03 -3.57 7.65
CA GLY A 195 1.25 -2.56 8.35
C GLY A 195 2.07 -1.40 8.92
N ARG A 196 3.36 -1.30 8.55
CA ARG A 196 4.22 -0.18 8.95
C ARG A 196 3.98 1.05 8.07
N VAL A 197 4.16 2.22 8.64
CA VAL A 197 3.99 3.51 7.97
C VAL A 197 5.16 3.78 7.03
N LEU A 198 4.86 3.89 5.73
CA LEU A 198 5.79 4.28 4.67
C LEU A 198 5.84 5.80 4.50
N ARG A 199 4.68 6.45 4.55
CA ARG A 199 4.51 7.91 4.40
C ARG A 199 3.38 8.41 5.30
N VAL A 200 3.52 9.67 5.70
CA VAL A 200 2.54 10.42 6.48
C VAL A 200 2.16 11.64 5.67
N SER A 201 0.86 11.91 5.48
CA SER A 201 0.45 13.17 4.87
C SER A 201 0.67 14.34 5.84
N ALA A 202 0.94 15.53 5.33
CA ALA A 202 1.12 16.73 6.16
C ALA A 202 -0.10 17.05 7.06
N ALA A 203 -1.28 16.54 6.71
CA ALA A 203 -2.47 16.63 7.56
C ALA A 203 -2.48 15.61 8.70
N ALA A 204 -1.94 14.40 8.49
CA ALA A 204 -1.78 13.39 9.54
C ALA A 204 -0.63 13.73 10.50
N GLU A 205 0.45 14.36 10.03
CA GLU A 205 1.55 14.81 10.91
C GLU A 205 1.04 15.70 12.05
N ARG A 206 0.06 16.56 11.78
CA ARG A 206 -0.57 17.45 12.76
C ARG A 206 -1.38 16.72 13.84
N LEU A 207 -1.76 15.46 13.59
CA LEU A 207 -2.48 14.62 14.54
C LEU A 207 -1.54 13.75 15.37
N LEU A 208 -0.25 13.68 15.01
CA LEU A 208 0.76 12.96 15.79
C LEU A 208 1.20 13.79 17.00
N GLY A 209 1.40 13.13 18.13
CA GLY A 209 1.75 13.74 19.41
C GLY A 209 1.22 12.93 20.59
N ARG A 210 0.30 13.53 21.35
CA ARG A 210 -0.26 12.95 22.57
C ARG A 210 -1.13 11.72 22.30
N ASP A 211 -2.09 11.86 21.39
CA ASP A 211 -3.15 10.87 21.19
C ASP A 211 -2.79 9.80 20.15
N LEU A 212 -2.04 10.17 19.11
CA LEU A 212 -1.50 9.25 18.10
C LEU A 212 0.02 9.41 18.00
N ASN A 213 0.74 8.32 17.79
CA ASN A 213 2.19 8.37 17.58
C ASN A 213 2.65 7.24 16.65
N ILE A 214 3.81 7.40 16.03
CA ILE A 214 4.45 6.33 15.24
C ILE A 214 5.65 5.82 16.02
N ARG A 215 5.62 4.55 16.43
CA ARG A 215 6.72 3.88 17.15
C ARG A 215 7.18 2.66 16.40
N ALA A 216 8.48 2.60 16.09
CA ALA A 216 9.08 1.52 15.28
C ALA A 216 8.36 1.29 13.94
N GLY A 217 7.82 2.35 13.35
CA GLY A 217 7.06 2.31 12.10
C GLY A 217 5.57 1.96 12.26
N GLU A 218 5.06 1.74 13.46
CA GLU A 218 3.64 1.41 13.68
C GLU A 218 2.86 2.58 14.29
N LEU A 219 1.62 2.78 13.86
CA LEU A 219 0.70 3.72 14.51
C LEU A 219 0.23 3.16 15.86
N VAL A 220 0.40 3.94 16.91
CA VAL A 220 0.02 3.60 18.29
C VAL A 220 -0.79 4.71 18.93
N VAL A 221 -1.62 4.33 19.90
CA VAL A 221 -2.31 5.23 20.84
C VAL A 221 -1.58 5.10 22.18
N PRO A 222 -0.68 6.03 22.55
CA PRO A 222 0.20 5.84 23.71
C PRO A 222 -0.54 5.57 25.04
N ALA A 223 -1.70 6.19 25.22
CA ALA A 223 -2.52 6.05 26.42
C ALA A 223 -3.49 4.85 26.39
N ASP A 224 -3.64 4.17 25.25
CA ASP A 224 -4.61 3.07 25.09
C ASP A 224 -4.04 1.91 24.25
N ALA A 225 -3.58 0.88 24.95
CA ALA A 225 -3.06 -0.35 24.34
C ALA A 225 -4.16 -1.15 23.59
N ARG A 226 -5.42 -1.06 24.03
CA ARG A 226 -6.54 -1.74 23.39
C ARG A 226 -6.88 -1.08 22.06
N ALA A 227 -6.91 0.26 22.01
CA ALA A 227 -7.05 1.00 20.76
C ALA A 227 -5.89 0.69 19.80
N THR A 228 -4.65 0.65 20.30
CA THR A 228 -3.48 0.24 19.51
C THR A 228 -3.65 -1.15 18.89
N ALA A 229 -4.12 -2.13 19.68
CA ALA A 229 -4.37 -3.48 19.18
C ALA A 229 -5.52 -3.53 18.14
N ALA A 230 -6.57 -2.72 18.33
CA ALA A 230 -7.66 -2.59 17.37
C ALA A 230 -7.19 -2.00 16.04
N ILE A 231 -6.36 -0.94 16.07
CA ILE A 231 -5.73 -0.34 14.88
C ILE A 231 -4.89 -1.40 14.15
N ARG A 232 -4.02 -2.12 14.86
CA ARG A 232 -3.20 -3.18 14.25
C ARG A 232 -4.04 -4.24 13.55
N ARG A 233 -5.11 -4.73 14.20
CA ARG A 233 -6.03 -5.71 13.60
C ARG A 233 -6.72 -5.14 12.36
N HIS A 234 -7.14 -3.88 12.41
CA HIS A 234 -7.80 -3.22 11.29
C HIS A 234 -6.86 -3.00 10.10
N ILE A 235 -5.63 -2.55 10.35
CA ILE A 235 -4.57 -2.44 9.34
C ILE A 235 -4.27 -3.80 8.74
N ALA A 236 -4.09 -4.84 9.57
CA ALA A 236 -3.84 -6.19 9.08
C ALA A 236 -4.99 -6.68 8.18
N ALA A 237 -6.25 -6.44 8.56
CA ALA A 237 -7.39 -6.77 7.72
C ALA A 237 -7.33 -6.04 6.37
N ALA A 238 -6.99 -4.76 6.33
CA ALA A 238 -6.88 -4.00 5.08
C ALA A 238 -5.69 -4.44 4.20
N VAL A 239 -4.55 -4.80 4.79
CA VAL A 239 -3.35 -5.21 4.04
C VAL A 239 -3.50 -6.59 3.41
N TRP A 240 -4.20 -7.51 4.08
CA TRP A 240 -4.14 -8.95 3.79
C TRP A 240 -5.36 -9.54 3.08
N THR A 241 -6.36 -8.74 2.72
CA THR A 241 -7.65 -9.30 2.31
C THR A 241 -8.16 -8.88 0.93
N ASP A 242 -8.80 -9.84 0.24
CA ASP A 242 -9.74 -9.62 -0.86
C ASP A 242 -11.13 -9.18 -0.35
N LEU A 243 -11.21 -8.64 0.89
CA LEU A 243 -12.47 -8.23 1.47
C LEU A 243 -13.11 -7.14 0.62
N LYS A 244 -14.43 -7.26 0.43
CA LYS A 244 -15.21 -6.15 -0.13
C LYS A 244 -15.03 -4.92 0.79
N PRO A 245 -15.06 -3.69 0.23
CA PRO A 245 -14.90 -2.45 1.00
C PRO A 245 -15.83 -2.33 2.23
N ASP A 246 -16.94 -3.06 2.22
CA ASP A 246 -17.99 -3.04 3.25
C ASP A 246 -17.91 -4.23 4.23
N SER A 247 -16.81 -4.99 4.21
CA SER A 247 -16.63 -6.10 5.16
C SER A 247 -16.66 -5.59 6.60
N PRO A 248 -17.34 -6.29 7.54
CA PRO A 248 -17.33 -5.95 8.96
C PRO A 248 -15.92 -5.90 9.57
N ALA A 249 -14.95 -6.65 9.00
CA ALA A 249 -13.56 -6.60 9.44
C ALA A 249 -12.83 -5.29 9.06
N LEU A 250 -13.41 -4.49 8.15
CA LEU A 250 -12.99 -3.14 7.80
C LEU A 250 -13.85 -2.05 8.47
N ALA A 251 -14.57 -2.40 9.54
CA ALA A 251 -15.24 -1.39 10.37
C ALA A 251 -14.22 -0.38 10.93
N PRO A 252 -14.55 0.94 10.97
CA PRO A 252 -13.63 1.95 11.45
C PRO A 252 -13.24 1.72 12.91
N VAL A 253 -12.02 2.12 13.27
CA VAL A 253 -11.57 2.15 14.66
C VAL A 253 -11.80 3.55 15.23
N ILE A 254 -12.46 3.62 16.38
CA ILE A 254 -12.70 4.86 17.11
C ILE A 254 -11.62 4.99 18.18
N VAL A 255 -10.91 6.11 18.20
CA VAL A 255 -9.91 6.45 19.22
C VAL A 255 -10.44 7.62 20.04
N GLU A 256 -10.78 7.34 21.29
CA GLU A 256 -11.22 8.37 22.24
C GLU A 256 -10.05 9.27 22.62
N ARG A 257 -10.35 10.57 22.85
CA ARG A 257 -9.37 11.58 23.24
C ARG A 257 -9.85 12.32 24.48
N GLU A 258 -8.97 12.51 25.44
CA GLU A 258 -9.32 13.27 26.65
C GLU A 258 -9.49 14.77 26.30
N GLY A 259 -10.70 15.29 26.54
CA GLY A 259 -11.04 16.70 26.29
C GLY A 259 -11.25 17.07 24.83
N CYS A 260 -11.27 16.09 23.92
CA CYS A 260 -11.51 16.27 22.48
C CYS A 260 -12.52 15.23 21.98
N ARG A 261 -13.11 15.46 20.80
CA ARG A 261 -13.92 14.46 20.11
C ARG A 261 -13.06 13.30 19.65
N PRO A 262 -13.62 12.09 19.47
CA PRO A 262 -12.83 10.95 19.03
C PRO A 262 -12.30 11.12 17.60
N LEU A 263 -11.23 10.40 17.30
CA LEU A 263 -10.72 10.19 15.94
C LEU A 263 -11.34 8.93 15.35
N ILE A 264 -11.67 8.96 14.06
CA ILE A 264 -12.15 7.78 13.32
C ILE A 264 -11.07 7.37 12.32
N LEU A 265 -10.55 6.16 12.47
CA LEU A 265 -9.48 5.59 11.66
C LEU A 265 -10.06 4.54 10.72
N ARG A 266 -9.76 4.66 9.42
CA ARG A 266 -10.21 3.70 8.40
C ARG A 266 -9.08 3.29 7.45
N ALA A 267 -8.69 2.03 7.53
CA ALA A 267 -7.74 1.38 6.65
C ALA A 267 -8.47 0.78 5.45
N GLN A 268 -7.93 1.00 4.25
CA GLN A 268 -8.48 0.48 3.00
C GLN A 268 -7.37 -0.17 2.17
N PRO A 269 -7.59 -1.36 1.59
CA PRO A 269 -6.64 -1.98 0.68
C PRO A 269 -6.44 -1.10 -0.56
N LEU A 270 -5.19 -0.94 -0.99
CA LEU A 270 -4.88 -0.47 -2.33
C LEU A 270 -4.98 -1.67 -3.28
N ARG A 271 -6.01 -1.68 -4.13
CA ARG A 271 -6.10 -2.65 -5.22
C ARG A 271 -5.03 -2.31 -6.25
N LYS A 272 -4.17 -3.29 -6.50
CA LYS A 272 -2.97 -3.15 -7.30
C LYS A 272 -2.82 -4.35 -8.21
N THR A 273 -2.11 -4.17 -9.31
CA THR A 273 -1.80 -5.22 -10.28
C THR A 273 -0.33 -5.14 -10.68
N GLY A 274 0.33 -6.29 -10.84
CA GLY A 274 1.72 -6.34 -11.29
C GLY A 274 2.68 -5.73 -10.26
N LEU A 275 3.64 -4.92 -10.70
CA LEU A 275 4.70 -4.39 -9.83
C LEU A 275 4.40 -3.13 -9.04
N GLU A 276 3.16 -2.65 -9.06
CA GLU A 276 2.70 -1.70 -8.03
C GLU A 276 2.90 -2.26 -6.61
N TYR A 277 3.17 -3.56 -6.49
CA TYR A 277 3.53 -4.26 -5.28
C TYR A 277 4.98 -4.05 -4.78
N PHE A 278 5.90 -3.61 -5.64
CA PHE A 278 7.30 -3.31 -5.28
C PHE A 278 7.52 -1.91 -4.69
N ASP A 279 6.52 -1.04 -4.76
CA ASP A 279 6.53 0.20 -3.97
C ASP A 279 6.36 -0.08 -2.47
N GLY A 280 6.03 -1.33 -2.10
CA GLY A 280 5.84 -1.77 -0.72
C GLY A 280 4.48 -1.40 -0.11
N CYS A 281 3.75 -0.42 -0.67
CA CYS A 281 2.51 0.10 -0.11
C CYS A 281 1.30 -0.80 -0.40
N ARG A 282 0.49 -1.07 0.62
CA ARG A 282 -0.64 -2.02 0.56
C ARG A 282 -1.96 -1.47 1.03
N ALA A 283 -1.92 -0.51 1.93
CA ALA A 283 -3.13 0.10 2.44
C ALA A 283 -2.91 1.58 2.65
N ILE A 284 -4.02 2.31 2.61
CA ILE A 284 -4.10 3.66 3.11
C ILE A 284 -4.92 3.66 4.39
N LEU A 285 -4.42 4.30 5.43
CA LEU A 285 -5.18 4.60 6.63
C LEU A 285 -5.57 6.07 6.60
N THR A 286 -6.86 6.35 6.53
CA THR A 286 -7.41 7.71 6.67
C THR A 286 -7.80 7.98 8.13
N ILE A 287 -7.61 9.21 8.58
CA ILE A 287 -7.92 9.64 9.93
C ILE A 287 -8.88 10.83 9.84
N VAL A 288 -10.08 10.66 10.38
CA VAL A 288 -11.07 11.73 10.49
C VAL A 288 -10.98 12.31 11.90
N ASP A 289 -10.57 13.56 11.98
CA ASP A 289 -10.66 14.34 13.21
C ASP A 289 -12.00 15.08 13.26
N LEU A 290 -12.85 14.72 14.23
CA LEU A 290 -14.18 15.32 14.40
C LEU A 290 -14.14 16.73 15.01
N ASP A 291 -12.99 17.17 15.50
CA ASP A 291 -12.72 18.55 15.91
C ASP A 291 -12.01 19.34 14.81
N ALA A 292 -11.56 18.71 13.72
CA ALA A 292 -10.96 19.44 12.61
C ALA A 292 -12.01 20.32 11.95
N ARG A 293 -11.79 21.62 12.04
CA ARG A 293 -12.59 22.65 11.40
C ARG A 293 -11.71 23.31 10.35
N SER A 294 -12.05 23.10 9.08
CA SER A 294 -11.33 23.76 7.99
C SER A 294 -11.81 25.21 7.90
N PRO A 295 -10.94 26.21 8.12
CA PRO A 295 -11.29 27.57 7.79
C PRO A 295 -11.53 27.66 6.28
N ALA A 296 -12.54 28.41 5.88
CA ALA A 296 -12.73 28.77 4.49
C ALA A 296 -11.65 29.79 4.09
N ASP A 297 -11.11 29.65 2.88
CA ASP A 297 -10.12 30.59 2.34
C ASP A 297 -10.74 31.98 2.16
N PRO A 298 -10.25 33.03 2.87
CA PRO A 298 -10.77 34.38 2.72
C PRO A 298 -10.68 34.93 1.28
N GLY A 299 -9.66 34.52 0.51
CA GLY A 299 -9.52 34.91 -0.90
C GLY A 299 -10.67 34.36 -1.75
N LEU A 300 -10.97 33.08 -1.57
CA LEU A 300 -12.09 32.41 -2.22
C LEU A 300 -13.44 33.01 -1.81
N LEU A 301 -13.66 33.25 -0.51
CA LEU A 301 -14.89 33.87 -0.01
C LEU A 301 -15.13 35.27 -0.58
N LYS A 302 -14.05 36.06 -0.71
CA LYS A 302 -14.11 37.36 -1.38
C LYS A 302 -14.48 37.22 -2.86
N GLN A 303 -13.90 36.26 -3.57
CA GLN A 303 -14.14 36.07 -4.99
C GLN A 303 -15.56 35.55 -5.29
N LEU A 304 -16.06 34.60 -4.49
CA LEU A 304 -17.39 33.99 -4.69
C LEU A 304 -18.53 34.91 -4.25
N TYR A 305 -18.36 35.62 -3.13
CA TYR A 305 -19.47 36.32 -2.46
C TYR A 305 -19.20 37.80 -2.21
N GLY A 306 -18.02 38.32 -2.56
CA GLY A 306 -17.64 39.69 -2.21
C GLY A 306 -17.54 39.91 -0.70
N LEU A 307 -17.21 38.87 0.08
CA LEU A 307 -16.98 39.05 1.52
C LEU A 307 -15.75 39.92 1.76
N THR A 308 -15.86 40.83 2.73
CA THR A 308 -14.73 41.61 3.23
C THR A 308 -13.83 40.75 4.13
N PRO A 309 -12.59 41.18 4.44
CA PRO A 309 -11.72 40.46 5.37
C PRO A 309 -12.40 40.21 6.72
N LYS A 310 -13.08 41.22 7.28
CA LYS A 310 -13.77 41.10 8.58
C LYS A 310 -14.99 40.19 8.55
N GLU A 311 -15.72 40.16 7.42
CA GLU A 311 -16.82 39.20 7.22
C GLU A 311 -16.29 37.77 7.08
N SER A 312 -15.14 37.58 6.43
CA SER A 312 -14.48 36.28 6.29
C SER A 312 -13.95 35.77 7.65
N GLU A 313 -13.38 36.66 8.48
CA GLU A 313 -13.02 36.34 9.86
C GLU A 313 -14.22 35.88 10.67
N LEU A 314 -15.36 36.57 10.57
CA LEU A 314 -16.59 36.16 11.23
C LEU A 314 -17.10 34.80 10.73
N CYS A 315 -17.12 34.57 9.42
CA CYS A 315 -17.47 33.26 8.84
C CYS A 315 -16.56 32.14 9.37
N ASN A 316 -15.26 32.38 9.46
CA ASN A 316 -14.30 31.41 9.98
C ASN A 316 -14.46 31.15 11.48
N ALA A 317 -14.80 32.16 12.28
CA ALA A 317 -15.13 31.97 13.69
C ALA A 317 -16.40 31.11 13.87
N LEU A 318 -17.42 31.32 13.03
CA LEU A 318 -18.65 30.53 13.05
C LEU A 318 -18.38 29.08 12.59
N LEU A 319 -17.56 28.87 11.55
CA LEU A 319 -17.10 27.54 11.13
C LEU A 319 -16.26 26.86 12.22
N ALA A 320 -15.49 27.64 12.97
CA ALA A 320 -14.78 27.23 14.18
C ALA A 320 -15.74 26.86 15.34
N GLY A 321 -17.06 27.02 15.16
CA GLY A 321 -18.10 26.60 16.10
C GLY A 321 -18.47 27.61 17.15
N HIS A 322 -17.90 28.80 17.07
CA HIS A 322 -18.22 29.88 17.95
C HIS A 322 -19.64 30.37 17.64
N GLY A 323 -20.43 30.58 18.69
CA GLY A 323 -21.71 31.26 18.56
C GLY A 323 -21.51 32.74 18.20
N PRO A 324 -22.57 33.43 17.72
CA PRO A 324 -22.51 34.87 17.49
C PRO A 324 -22.10 35.67 18.73
N GLN A 325 -22.42 35.18 19.92
CA GLN A 325 -22.01 35.80 21.18
C GLN A 325 -20.50 35.63 21.41
N ASP A 326 -19.97 34.42 21.26
CA ASP A 326 -18.52 34.18 21.42
C ASP A 326 -17.70 35.03 20.44
N CYS A 327 -18.23 35.27 19.24
CA CYS A 327 -17.60 36.10 18.22
C CYS A 327 -17.46 37.58 18.62
N THR A 328 -18.23 38.08 19.61
CA THR A 328 -18.05 39.46 20.08
C THR A 328 -16.68 39.64 20.74
N ASP A 329 -16.32 38.66 21.56
CA ASP A 329 -15.09 38.72 22.36
C ASP A 329 -13.89 38.29 21.51
N LEU A 330 -14.05 37.22 20.72
CA LEU A 330 -13.02 36.70 19.81
C LEU A 330 -12.57 37.72 18.76
N LEU A 331 -13.50 38.50 18.20
CA LEU A 331 -13.19 39.43 17.10
C LEU A 331 -13.15 40.89 17.55
N GLN A 332 -13.33 41.15 18.85
CA GLN A 332 -13.43 42.48 19.45
C GLN A 332 -14.50 43.35 18.77
N MET A 333 -15.71 42.81 18.64
CA MET A 333 -16.85 43.44 17.97
C MET A 333 -18.06 43.50 18.89
N SER A 334 -18.84 44.58 18.81
CA SER A 334 -20.11 44.62 19.54
C SER A 334 -21.11 43.61 18.97
N MET A 335 -22.05 43.13 19.79
CA MET A 335 -23.11 42.22 19.32
C MET A 335 -23.95 42.84 18.20
N ALA A 336 -24.16 44.17 18.22
CA ALA A 336 -24.84 44.88 17.14
C ALA A 336 -24.04 44.81 15.83
N THR A 337 -22.71 44.93 15.92
CA THR A 337 -21.80 44.82 14.78
C THR A 337 -21.80 43.40 14.23
N VAL A 338 -21.70 42.36 15.07
CA VAL A 338 -21.77 40.95 14.65
C VAL A 338 -23.09 40.66 13.92
N ARG A 339 -24.24 41.09 14.47
CA ARG A 339 -25.56 40.93 13.83
C ARG A 339 -25.64 41.65 12.48
N SER A 340 -25.07 42.86 12.39
CA SER A 340 -25.00 43.63 11.14
C SER A 340 -24.16 42.93 10.06
N HIS A 341 -23.02 42.35 10.44
CA HIS A 341 -22.20 41.57 9.51
C HIS A 341 -22.90 40.28 9.09
N LEU A 342 -23.52 39.53 10.00
CA LEU A 342 -24.30 38.33 9.67
C LEU A 342 -25.40 38.63 8.65
N LYS A 343 -26.16 39.72 8.83
CA LYS A 343 -27.20 40.12 7.88
C LYS A 343 -26.63 40.40 6.48
N ARG A 344 -25.47 41.06 6.41
CA ARG A 344 -24.76 41.32 5.15
C ARG A 344 -24.21 40.05 4.52
N ILE A 345 -23.63 39.16 5.32
CA ILE A 345 -23.11 37.86 4.86
C ILE A 345 -24.26 37.06 4.25
N PHE A 346 -25.37 36.89 4.97
CA PHE A 346 -26.56 36.19 4.47
C PHE A 346 -27.07 36.72 3.13
N ALA A 347 -27.12 38.06 2.98
CA ALA A 347 -27.50 38.68 1.71
C ALA A 347 -26.50 38.40 0.58
N LYS A 348 -25.20 38.41 0.88
CA LYS A 348 -24.12 38.15 -0.09
C LYS A 348 -24.01 36.68 -0.49
N THR A 349 -24.29 35.76 0.43
CA THR A 349 -24.21 34.30 0.22
C THR A 349 -25.53 33.70 -0.23
N GLY A 350 -26.62 34.46 -0.20
CA GLY A 350 -27.97 33.97 -0.55
C GLY A 350 -28.57 33.00 0.47
N THR A 351 -28.08 33.01 1.72
CA THR A 351 -28.50 32.07 2.76
C THR A 351 -29.50 32.72 3.71
N SER A 352 -30.50 31.97 4.17
CA SER A 352 -31.58 32.43 5.05
C SER A 352 -31.22 32.43 6.54
N GLY A 353 -30.11 31.83 6.94
CA GLY A 353 -29.66 31.82 8.33
C GLY A 353 -28.31 31.14 8.56
N GLN A 354 -27.90 31.11 9.83
CA GLN A 354 -26.56 30.62 10.22
C GLN A 354 -26.35 29.14 9.87
N SER A 355 -27.33 28.26 10.06
CA SER A 355 -27.18 26.83 9.74
C SER A 355 -26.96 26.58 8.24
N GLU A 356 -27.68 27.32 7.40
CA GLU A 356 -27.54 27.23 5.94
C GLU A 356 -26.20 27.81 5.47
N LEU A 357 -25.77 28.93 6.06
CA LEU A 357 -24.44 29.48 5.85
C LEU A 357 -23.35 28.48 6.23
N LEU A 358 -23.43 27.86 7.40
CA LEU A 358 -22.45 26.88 7.85
C LEU A 358 -22.41 25.65 6.92
N LEU A 359 -23.56 25.17 6.44
CA LEU A 359 -23.62 24.07 5.48
C LEU A 359 -22.92 24.46 4.17
N LEU A 360 -23.27 25.60 3.59
CA LEU A 360 -22.67 26.14 2.35
C LEU A 360 -21.15 26.26 2.48
N LEU A 361 -20.70 26.92 3.55
CA LEU A 361 -19.28 27.14 3.80
C LEU A 361 -18.52 25.84 4.09
N SER A 362 -19.14 24.88 4.78
CA SER A 362 -18.51 23.57 5.07
C SER A 362 -18.30 22.71 3.82
N GLN A 363 -19.14 22.89 2.79
CA GLN A 363 -18.95 22.23 1.50
C GLN A 363 -17.77 22.84 0.74
N GLN A 364 -17.56 24.15 0.87
CA GLN A 364 -16.47 24.86 0.20
C GLN A 364 -15.13 24.71 0.89
N ALA A 365 -15.10 24.58 2.21
CA ALA A 365 -13.88 24.31 2.95
C ALA A 365 -13.31 22.88 2.71
N ARG A 366 -14.02 22.06 1.92
CA ARG A 366 -13.61 20.73 1.45
C ARG A 366 -13.15 20.71 -0.02
N LEU A 367 -13.33 21.80 -0.76
CA LEU A 367 -12.81 22.02 -2.12
C LEU A 367 -11.41 22.61 -2.04
#